data_AF-A0A7Z0PY44-F1
#
_entry.id   AF-A0A7Z0PY44-F1
#
_cell.length_a   1.000
_cell.length_b   1.000
_cell.length_c   1.000
_cell.angle_alpha   90.00
_cell.angle_beta   90.00
_cell.angle_gamma   90.00
#
_symmetry.space_group_name_H-M   'P 1'
#
loop_
_entity.id
_entity.type
_entity.pdbx_description
1 polymer ?
#
loop_
_entity_poly.entity_id
_entity_poly.type
_entity_poly.pdbx_seq_one_letter_code
_entity_poly.pdbx_strand_id
1 'polypeptide(L)'
;GEVGLTTRAVWTDVLAEAVEGGRGAYVLELSEVAFVDVAGAEALAAAARRLETGRRIVLHNPPRALSRVLEMYWPGLPGIEVPTP
;
A
#
# COMPACT_ATOMS: atom_id res chain seq x y z
N GLY A 1 4.84 -2.00 14.51
CA GLY A 1 4.34 -0.66 14.13
C GLY A 1 2.90 -0.75 13.66
N GLU A 2 2.19 0.38 13.66
CA GLU A 2 0.78 0.43 13.26
C GLU A 2 0.53 1.63 12.35
N VAL A 3 -0.28 1.42 11.31
CA VAL A 3 -0.80 2.48 10.45
C VAL A 3 -2.22 2.78 10.89
N GLY A 4 -2.38 3.89 11.59
CA GLY A 4 -3.61 4.34 12.20
C GLY A 4 -3.85 5.83 11.98
N LEU A 5 -4.69 6.43 12.83
CA LEU A 5 -4.93 7.87 12.82
C LEU A 5 -3.66 8.67 13.12
N THR A 6 -2.87 8.23 14.10
CA THR A 6 -1.68 8.96 14.59
C THR A 6 -0.49 8.91 13.63
N THR A 7 -0.39 7.85 12.82
CA THR A 7 0.70 7.63 11.86
C THR A 7 0.27 7.94 10.42
N ARG A 8 -0.96 8.46 10.22
CA ARG A 8 -1.53 8.66 8.90
C ARG A 8 -0.73 9.60 8.02
N ALA A 9 -0.25 10.71 8.57
CA ALA A 9 0.49 11.71 7.80
C ALA A 9 1.76 11.09 7.18
N VAL A 10 2.55 10.38 8.00
CA VAL A 10 3.74 9.68 7.54
C VAL A 10 3.40 8.64 6.47
N TRP A 11 2.32 7.87 6.67
CA TRP A 11 1.84 6.91 5.69
C TRP A 11 1.50 7.56 4.34
N THR A 12 0.76 8.66 4.35
CA THR A 12 0.38 9.36 3.12
C THR A 12 1.56 10.01 2.42
N ASP A 13 2.54 10.52 3.16
CA ASP A 13 3.74 11.13 2.59
C ASP A 13 4.58 10.08 1.85
N VAL A 14 4.80 8.92 2.48
CA VAL A 14 5.50 7.77 1.85
C VAL A 14 4.79 7.30 0.58
N LEU A 15 3.44 7.25 0.60
CA LEU A 15 2.67 6.88 -0.59
C LEU A 15 2.70 7.95 -1.68
N ALA A 16 2.76 9.23 -1.32
CA ALA A 16 2.90 10.31 -2.29
C ALA A 16 4.25 10.21 -3.01
N GLU A 17 5.33 9.95 -2.27
CA GLU A 17 6.65 9.69 -2.86
C GLU A 17 6.63 8.49 -3.81
N ALA A 18 5.89 7.43 -3.46
CA ALA A 18 5.71 6.27 -4.32
C ALA A 18 5.00 6.61 -5.65
N VAL A 19 4.05 7.56 -5.63
CA VAL A 19 3.35 8.03 -6.83
C VAL A 19 4.25 8.94 -7.67
N GLU A 20 4.99 9.85 -7.05
CA GLU A 20 5.82 10.84 -7.75
C GLU A 20 7.14 10.27 -8.27
N GLY A 21 7.67 9.20 -7.64
CA GLY A 21 8.98 8.63 -7.98
C GLY A 21 9.04 7.94 -9.35
N GLY A 22 10.01 8.27 -10.20
CA GLY A 22 10.13 7.72 -11.57
C GLY A 22 10.62 6.27 -11.73
N ARG A 23 10.51 5.40 -10.71
CA ARG A 23 10.99 3.99 -10.80
C ARG A 23 9.82 3.00 -10.85
N GLY A 24 9.94 1.99 -11.71
CA GLY A 24 8.85 1.08 -12.11
C GLY A 24 8.08 0.41 -10.97
N ALA A 25 8.78 -0.16 -9.98
CA ALA A 25 8.15 -0.75 -8.80
C ALA A 25 8.61 -0.04 -7.52
N TYR A 26 7.66 0.35 -6.68
CA TYR A 26 7.92 0.88 -5.35
C TYR A 26 7.65 -0.23 -4.33
N VAL A 27 8.69 -0.72 -3.67
CA VAL A 27 8.55 -1.82 -2.70
C VAL A 27 8.33 -1.23 -1.31
N LEU A 28 7.19 -1.55 -0.71
CA LEU A 28 6.84 -1.16 0.65
C LEU A 28 7.08 -2.34 1.59
N GLU A 29 8.14 -2.24 2.40
CA GLU A 29 8.44 -3.22 3.44
C GLU A 29 7.50 -3.04 4.64
N LEU A 30 6.81 -4.11 5.02
CA LEU A 30 5.79 -4.12 6.06
C LEU A 30 6.05 -5.18 7.14
N SER A 31 7.22 -5.84 7.15
CA SER A 31 7.55 -6.85 8.16
C SER A 31 7.40 -6.38 9.61
N GLU A 32 7.68 -5.11 9.86
CA GLU A 32 7.55 -4.47 11.18
C GLU A 32 6.19 -3.80 11.40
N VAL A 33 5.25 -3.89 10.44
CA VAL A 33 3.90 -3.34 10.55
C VAL A 33 2.94 -4.45 10.93
N ALA A 34 2.44 -4.39 12.16
CA ALA A 34 1.50 -5.37 12.69
C ALA A 34 0.06 -5.14 12.18
N PHE A 35 -0.28 -3.88 11.88
CA PHE A 35 -1.66 -3.50 11.56
C PHE A 35 -1.73 -2.26 10.66
N VAL A 36 -2.74 -2.24 9.78
CA VAL A 36 -3.16 -1.08 8.99
C VAL A 36 -4.68 -0.98 9.07
N ASP A 37 -5.20 0.17 9.48
CA ASP A 37 -6.65 0.41 9.50
C ASP A 37 -7.25 0.54 8.09
N VAL A 38 -8.59 0.56 8.01
CA VAL A 38 -9.32 0.65 6.73
C VAL A 38 -8.96 1.90 5.95
N ALA A 39 -8.81 3.04 6.61
CA ALA A 39 -8.49 4.28 5.92
C ALA A 39 -7.03 4.25 5.42
N GLY A 40 -6.12 3.54 6.10
CA GLY A 40 -4.74 3.35 5.65
C GLY A 40 -4.69 2.49 4.40
N ALA A 41 -5.50 1.44 4.35
CA ALA A 41 -5.70 0.62 3.16
C ALA A 41 -6.36 1.41 2.01
N GLU A 42 -7.33 2.28 2.32
CA GLU A 42 -7.94 3.17 1.34
C GLU A 42 -6.92 4.15 0.74
N ALA A 43 -6.06 4.76 1.57
CA ALA A 43 -5.00 5.64 1.11
C ALA A 43 -4.02 4.91 0.18
N LEU A 44 -3.66 3.68 0.51
CA LEU A 44 -2.82 2.82 -0.34
C LEU A 44 -3.50 2.53 -1.68
N ALA A 45 -4.78 2.16 -1.67
CA ALA A 45 -5.54 1.92 -2.89
C ALA A 45 -5.67 3.19 -3.75
N ALA A 46 -5.85 4.35 -3.11
CA ALA A 46 -5.89 5.64 -3.81
C ALA A 46 -4.53 5.98 -4.45
N ALA A 47 -3.43 5.73 -3.76
CA ALA A 47 -2.08 5.93 -4.30
C ALA A 47 -1.84 5.02 -5.52
N ALA A 48 -2.20 3.73 -5.43
CA ALA A 48 -2.04 2.79 -6.52
C ALA A 48 -2.80 3.18 -7.79
N ARG A 49 -4.02 3.72 -7.65
CA ARG A 49 -4.82 4.22 -8.80
C ARG A 49 -4.20 5.43 -9.49
N ARG A 50 -3.32 6.17 -8.80
CA ARG A 50 -2.64 7.36 -9.34
C ARG A 50 -1.32 7.02 -10.02
N LEU A 51 -0.87 5.77 -9.95
CA LEU A 51 0.32 5.32 -10.65
C LEU A 51 0.08 5.32 -12.16
N GLU A 52 1.10 5.76 -12.90
CA GLU A 52 1.11 5.65 -14.36
C GLU A 52 1.13 4.17 -14.80
N THR A 53 0.67 3.90 -16.02
CA THR A 53 0.63 2.54 -16.57
C THR A 53 2.00 1.85 -16.51
N GLY A 54 2.02 0.61 -16.03
CA GLY A 54 3.26 -0.17 -15.85
C GLY A 54 3.96 0.05 -14.52
N ARG A 55 3.48 0.97 -13.68
CA ARG A 55 3.99 1.18 -12.32
C ARG A 55 3.15 0.45 -11.27
N ARG A 56 3.81 0.03 -10.19
CA ARG A 56 3.17 -0.74 -9.11
C ARG A 56 3.82 -0.50 -7.74
N ILE A 57 3.01 -0.52 -6.70
CA ILE A 57 3.42 -0.65 -5.31
C ILE A 57 3.41 -2.13 -4.96
N VAL A 58 4.54 -2.66 -4.52
CA VAL A 58 4.71 -4.06 -4.11
C VAL A 58 4.71 -4.12 -2.59
N LEU A 59 3.76 -4.82 -1.99
CA LEU A 59 3.69 -4.98 -0.54
C LEU A 59 4.57 -6.14 -0.11
N HIS A 60 5.72 -5.89 0.49
CA HIS A 60 6.58 -6.93 1.01
C HIS A 60 6.21 -7.23 2.48
N ASN A 61 5.96 -8.50 2.81
CA ASN A 61 5.50 -8.95 4.13
C ASN A 61 4.31 -8.17 4.73
N PRO A 62 3.20 -7.94 3.99
CA PRO A 62 2.07 -7.20 4.54
C PRO A 62 1.42 -7.96 5.70
N PRO A 63 0.95 -7.26 6.75
CA PRO A 63 0.10 -7.88 7.76
C PRO A 63 -1.15 -8.49 7.12
N ARG A 64 -1.51 -9.72 7.53
CA ARG A 64 -2.63 -10.49 6.95
C ARG A 64 -3.95 -9.72 6.88
N ALA A 65 -4.20 -8.85 7.86
CA ALA A 65 -5.39 -8.00 7.90
C ALA A 65 -5.44 -7.04 6.71
N LEU A 66 -4.30 -6.41 6.34
CA LEU A 66 -4.21 -5.53 5.19
C LEU A 66 -4.50 -6.29 3.88
N SER A 67 -3.89 -7.46 3.69
CA SER A 67 -4.14 -8.29 2.50
C SER A 67 -5.62 -8.63 2.34
N ARG A 68 -6.29 -9.03 3.44
CA ARG A 68 -7.74 -9.33 3.43
C ARG A 68 -8.60 -8.12 3.10
N VAL A 69 -8.28 -6.95 3.67
CA VAL A 69 -9.01 -5.71 3.38
C VAL A 69 -8.85 -5.33 1.91
N LEU A 70 -7.64 -5.42 1.36
CA LEU A 70 -7.39 -5.15 -0.05
C LEU A 70 -8.15 -6.12 -0.96
N GLU A 71 -8.14 -7.42 -0.65
CA GLU A 71 -8.89 -8.43 -1.40
C GLU A 71 -10.41 -8.19 -1.36
N MET A 72 -10.95 -7.78 -0.20
CA MET A 72 -12.39 -7.56 -0.02
C MET A 72 -12.91 -6.31 -0.73
N TYR A 73 -12.17 -5.21 -0.66
CA TYR A 73 -12.65 -3.89 -1.11
C TYR A 73 -12.05 -3.44 -2.45
N TRP A 74 -10.86 -3.93 -2.81
CA TRP A 74 -10.17 -3.58 -4.06
C TRP A 74 -9.57 -4.81 -4.76
N PRO A 75 -10.40 -5.84 -5.05
CA PRO A 75 -9.92 -7.05 -5.70
C PRO A 75 -9.31 -6.73 -7.07
N GLY A 76 -8.07 -7.20 -7.29
CA GLY A 76 -7.38 -7.04 -8.57
C GLY A 76 -7.00 -5.60 -8.92
N LEU A 77 -6.88 -4.71 -7.92
CA LEU A 77 -6.54 -3.31 -8.17
C LEU A 77 -5.21 -3.18 -8.94
N PRO A 78 -5.20 -2.58 -10.15
CA PRO A 78 -3.97 -2.35 -10.87
C PRO A 78 -3.07 -1.41 -10.07
N GLY A 79 -1.77 -1.68 -10.10
CA GLY A 79 -0.78 -0.89 -9.38
C GLY A 79 -0.55 -1.30 -7.92
N ILE A 80 -1.26 -2.32 -7.39
CA ILE A 80 -0.85 -3.02 -6.16
C ILE A 80 -0.48 -4.45 -6.52
N GLU A 81 0.69 -4.88 -6.04
CA GLU A 81 1.11 -6.26 -6.06
C GLU A 81 1.31 -6.75 -4.63
N VAL A 82 0.68 -7.88 -4.31
CA VAL A 82 0.93 -8.62 -3.08
C VAL A 82 1.66 -9.89 -3.51
N PRO A 83 2.98 -10.02 -3.30
CA PRO A 83 3.70 -11.23 -3.59
C PRO A 83 3.05 -12.38 -2.83
N THR A 84 2.64 -13.42 -3.55
CA THR A 84 2.32 -14.69 -2.92
C THR A 84 3.61 -15.27 -2.31
N PRO A 85 3.55 -15.77 -1.05
CA PRO A 85 4.71 -16.37 -0.38
C PRO A 85 5.22 -17.62 -1.11
#